data_AF-A0A6P0ST96-F1
#
_entry.id   AF-A0A6P0ST96-F1
#
_cell.length_a   1.000
_cell.length_b   1.000
_cell.length_c   1.000
_cell.angle_alpha   90.00
_cell.angle_beta   90.00
_cell.angle_gamma   90.00
#
_symmetry.space_group_name_H-M   'P 1'
#
loop_
_entity.id
_entity.type
_entity.pdbx_description
1 polymer ?
#
loop_
_entity_poly.entity_id
_entity_poly.type
_entity_poly.pdbx_seq_one_letter_code
_entity_poly.pdbx_strand_id
1 'polypeptide(L)'
;MEKIEPTSKDVGIVTEQTTNWHSIDWKKAYRQVRKLRQRIFKATRQGDWKKVNKLQRLMLRSQSNIQVSVRKATQDNKGKRTAGVDKEKALNPQERGEMVDTLSKTKLWEPKPTRRIYIPKPNGKQRPLGIPSITDRCLQAIVKNALEPTWEAQFEATSYGFRPGRSAHDARQRIFLNINGERNKKWWIVEADIKGCFDNIAHQPLMEAIGNFPAKKLIHGWLKAGYVDKDTFHPTETGTPQGGIISPLLANIALHGLEKELGITYRKEKTKKGEDTWRNKSNRTIVRFADDFVILTESKEDATNAKVITKEWLAKKGLSLSEEKTKITHLTDGFDFLGWNIRKYKTTTRSKGYITLIKPSNKSLKGIKKKIKVEFAKLKGASVQHLMWKLQPIIRGWTNYHDGVVAKDTFSKLDDYISWKLVRWCKRRYPQKEWKWIKEKHFGCFCPGREDTRVFGSKEQYLEKPSWTKITRHTLVTHNYSPDNPDLQEYWRKRKERQSKKTAEGRLPKGKNKIALRQNYICPYCGQQLGDYNKVHLHHIVPKEHGGQDKYNNLVYVHEECHHTIHALGATNPEIQKRLYEGIKTPPKNRKQKPKGTKPGRREKGCTE
;
A
#
# COMPACT_ATOMS: atom_id res chain seq x y z
N MET A 1 -9.93 66.04 19.72
CA MET A 1 -8.52 66.12 20.12
C MET A 1 -8.48 65.93 21.62
N GLU A 2 -8.01 64.78 22.10
CA GLU A 2 -7.12 64.64 23.26
C GLU A 2 -6.81 63.16 23.49
N LYS A 3 -5.56 62.90 23.85
CA LYS A 3 -4.95 61.58 24.00
C LYS A 3 -5.38 60.95 25.33
N ILE A 4 -5.61 59.64 25.32
CA ILE A 4 -5.51 58.82 26.54
C ILE A 4 -4.54 57.68 26.22
N GLU A 5 -3.40 57.68 26.90
CA GLU A 5 -2.38 56.62 26.87
C GLU A 5 -2.88 55.34 27.56
N PRO A 6 -2.46 54.15 27.12
CA PRO A 6 -2.86 52.89 27.74
C PRO A 6 -1.96 52.55 28.93
N THR A 7 -2.55 52.49 30.12
CA THR A 7 -1.94 51.96 31.34
C THR A 7 -1.62 50.47 31.23
N SER A 8 -0.46 50.12 31.75
CA SER A 8 0.22 48.84 31.66
C SER A 8 -0.37 47.72 32.54
N LYS A 9 -0.26 46.51 32.01
CA LYS A 9 0.06 45.23 32.68
C LYS A 9 -0.87 44.76 33.81
N ASP A 10 -1.74 43.82 33.43
CA ASP A 10 -1.85 42.56 34.16
C ASP A 10 -1.93 41.39 33.17
N VAL A 11 -0.77 40.78 32.98
CA VAL A 11 -0.55 39.67 32.06
C VAL A 11 -0.61 38.38 32.88
N GLY A 12 -1.82 37.89 33.10
CA GLY A 12 -2.06 36.50 33.49
C GLY A 12 -1.80 35.58 32.30
N ILE A 13 -0.52 35.30 32.00
CA ILE A 13 -0.14 34.26 31.04
C ILE A 13 -0.53 32.89 31.64
N VAL A 14 -1.71 32.40 31.28
CA VAL A 14 -1.94 30.95 31.24
C VAL A 14 -1.34 30.47 29.92
N THR A 15 -0.03 30.24 29.89
CA THR A 15 0.58 29.47 28.80
C THR A 15 0.07 28.04 28.90
N GLU A 16 -1.03 27.73 28.22
CA GLU A 16 -1.33 26.35 27.86
C GLU A 16 -0.12 25.83 27.06
N GLN A 17 0.65 24.93 27.66
CA GLN A 17 1.82 24.37 27.01
C GLN A 17 1.40 23.64 25.74
N THR A 18 1.83 24.16 24.59
CA THR A 18 1.64 23.54 23.27
C THR A 18 2.05 22.07 23.30
N THR A 19 1.27 21.20 22.66
CA THR A 19 1.56 19.76 22.59
C THR A 19 2.98 19.53 22.07
N ASN A 20 3.87 18.99 22.92
CA ASN A 20 5.22 18.64 22.49
C ASN A 20 5.18 17.43 21.54
N TRP A 21 5.43 17.67 20.26
CA TRP A 21 5.34 16.67 19.20
C TRP A 21 6.27 15.46 19.40
N HIS A 22 7.48 15.69 19.92
CA HIS A 22 8.48 14.64 20.06
C HIS A 22 8.16 13.70 21.23
N SER A 23 7.55 14.21 22.31
CA SER A 23 7.22 13.42 23.51
C SER A 23 5.96 12.55 23.36
N ILE A 24 5.22 12.65 22.25
CA ILE A 24 4.03 11.84 21.99
C ILE A 24 4.36 10.33 22.03
N ASP A 25 3.68 9.58 22.88
CA ASP A 25 3.70 8.11 22.85
C ASP A 25 2.88 7.59 21.66
N TRP A 26 3.57 7.45 20.53
CA TRP A 26 3.00 6.93 19.30
C TRP A 26 2.45 5.50 19.44
N LYS A 27 3.07 4.63 20.24
CA LYS A 27 2.59 3.25 20.43
C LYS A 27 1.20 3.28 21.09
N LYS A 28 1.02 4.11 22.12
CA LYS A 28 -0.26 4.31 22.80
C LYS A 28 -1.29 4.95 21.85
N ALA A 29 -0.91 6.01 21.13
CA ALA A 29 -1.81 6.70 20.21
C ALA A 29 -2.37 5.76 19.12
N TYR A 30 -1.50 5.05 18.40
CA TYR A 30 -1.95 4.08 17.39
C TYR A 30 -2.77 2.93 17.97
N ARG A 31 -2.45 2.47 19.18
CA ARG A 31 -3.20 1.41 19.87
C ARG A 31 -4.62 1.86 20.18
N GLN A 32 -4.81 3.10 20.66
CA GLN A 32 -6.14 3.64 20.97
C GLN A 32 -7.00 3.81 19.72
N VAL A 33 -6.44 4.39 18.65
CA VAL A 33 -7.13 4.51 17.36
C VAL A 33 -7.54 3.13 16.85
N ARG A 34 -6.64 2.14 16.88
CA ARG A 34 -6.96 0.77 16.45
C ARG A 34 -8.10 0.15 17.28
N LYS A 35 -8.07 0.28 18.61
CA LYS A 35 -9.13 -0.23 19.48
C LYS A 35 -10.49 0.42 19.19
N LEU A 36 -10.53 1.74 19.00
CA LEU A 36 -11.75 2.45 18.66
C LEU A 36 -12.30 2.02 17.30
N ARG A 37 -11.44 1.88 16.27
CA ARG A 37 -11.84 1.34 14.96
C ARG A 37 -12.45 -0.05 15.07
N GLN A 38 -11.83 -0.95 15.84
CA GLN A 38 -12.35 -2.30 16.07
C GLN A 38 -13.72 -2.30 16.77
N ARG A 39 -13.94 -1.38 17.71
CA ARG A 39 -15.24 -1.22 18.38
C ARG A 39 -16.32 -0.72 17.42
N ILE A 40 -15.99 0.25 16.55
CA ILE A 40 -16.91 0.75 15.52
C ILE A 40 -17.28 -0.37 14.56
N PHE A 41 -16.28 -1.12 14.06
CA PHE A 41 -16.49 -2.27 13.18
C PHE A 41 -17.42 -3.32 13.81
N LYS A 42 -17.16 -3.71 15.06
CA LYS A 42 -17.98 -4.70 15.78
C LYS A 42 -19.42 -4.20 15.98
N ALA A 43 -19.60 -2.95 16.41
CA ALA A 43 -20.93 -2.36 16.58
C ALA A 43 -21.71 -2.30 15.26
N THR A 44 -21.02 -2.03 14.14
CA THR A 44 -21.62 -1.99 12.80
C THR A 44 -22.09 -3.39 12.37
N ARG A 45 -21.28 -4.42 12.61
CA ARG A 45 -21.65 -5.82 12.36
C ARG A 45 -22.86 -6.29 13.17
N GLN A 46 -23.07 -5.70 14.34
CA GLN A 46 -24.20 -6.01 15.24
C GLN A 46 -25.46 -5.21 14.90
N GLY A 47 -25.41 -4.25 13.95
CA GLY A 47 -26.54 -3.37 13.64
C GLY A 47 -26.84 -2.30 14.69
N ASP A 48 -25.98 -2.12 15.70
CA ASP A 48 -26.17 -1.13 16.77
C ASP A 48 -25.71 0.27 16.32
N TRP A 49 -26.55 0.91 15.51
CA TRP A 49 -26.29 2.23 14.92
C TRP A 49 -26.18 3.36 15.96
N LYS A 50 -26.88 3.24 17.09
CA LYS A 50 -26.77 4.20 18.21
C LYS A 50 -25.35 4.18 18.78
N LYS A 51 -24.80 2.99 19.03
CA LYS A 51 -23.43 2.81 19.50
C LYS A 51 -22.39 3.18 18.45
N VAL A 52 -22.62 2.86 17.17
CA VAL A 52 -21.75 3.30 16.06
C VAL A 52 -21.60 4.82 16.09
N ASN A 53 -22.71 5.57 16.14
CA ASN A 53 -22.67 7.03 16.20
C ASN A 53 -21.96 7.57 17.44
N LYS A 54 -22.18 6.97 18.62
CA LYS A 54 -21.47 7.34 19.85
C LYS A 54 -19.96 7.14 19.71
N LEU A 55 -19.53 6.00 19.15
CA LEU A 55 -18.12 5.67 18.95
C LEU A 55 -17.46 6.51 17.86
N GLN A 56 -18.18 6.85 16.79
CA GLN A 56 -17.69 7.76 15.75
C GLN A 56 -17.47 9.17 16.31
N ARG A 57 -18.41 9.71 17.11
CA ARG A 57 -18.22 11.00 17.81
C ARG A 57 -17.01 10.95 18.75
N LEU A 58 -16.83 9.86 19.47
CA LEU A 58 -15.65 9.64 20.33
C LEU A 58 -14.35 9.61 19.50
N MET A 59 -14.35 8.93 18.34
CA MET A 59 -13.18 8.88 17.46
C MET A 59 -12.82 10.26 16.91
N LEU A 60 -13.82 11.07 16.50
CA LEU A 60 -13.60 12.41 15.97
C LEU A 60 -12.95 13.35 17.00
N ARG A 61 -13.29 13.20 18.29
CA ARG A 61 -12.76 14.03 19.39
C ARG A 61 -11.52 13.44 20.09
N SER A 62 -11.07 12.26 19.67
CA SER A 62 -9.98 11.55 20.35
C SER A 62 -8.64 12.21 20.07
N GLN A 63 -7.93 12.64 21.13
CA GLN A 63 -6.58 13.20 21.03
C GLN A 63 -5.63 12.28 20.25
N SER A 64 -5.69 10.97 20.51
CA SER A 64 -4.87 9.99 19.79
C SER A 64 -5.20 9.94 18.29
N ASN A 65 -6.45 10.15 17.89
CA ASN A 65 -6.83 10.19 16.48
C ASN A 65 -6.33 11.47 15.80
N ILE A 66 -6.40 12.61 16.49
CA ILE A 66 -5.89 13.89 16.00
C ILE A 66 -4.38 13.79 15.77
N GLN A 67 -3.62 13.35 16.78
CA GLN A 67 -2.17 13.17 16.70
C GLN A 67 -1.75 12.24 15.54
N VAL A 68 -2.38 11.07 15.44
CA VAL A 68 -2.10 10.10 14.35
C VAL A 68 -2.45 10.67 12.98
N SER A 69 -3.54 11.43 12.88
CA SER A 69 -3.99 12.04 11.63
C SER A 69 -3.08 13.18 11.17
N VAL A 70 -2.65 14.06 12.08
CA VAL A 70 -1.67 15.11 11.80
C VAL A 70 -0.36 14.49 11.32
N ARG A 71 0.13 13.44 12.01
CA ARG A 71 1.33 12.71 11.59
C ARG A 71 1.17 12.09 10.20
N LYS A 72 0.00 11.51 9.93
CA LYS A 72 -0.31 10.89 8.64
C LYS A 72 -0.26 11.92 7.50
N ALA A 73 -0.89 13.08 7.70
CA ALA A 73 -0.98 14.14 6.71
C ALA A 73 0.38 14.83 6.47
N THR A 74 1.14 15.09 7.54
CA THR A 74 2.33 15.95 7.50
C THR A 74 3.65 15.20 7.39
N GLN A 75 3.73 13.94 7.81
CA GLN A 75 5.00 13.17 7.84
C GLN A 75 4.99 11.91 6.97
N ASP A 76 3.90 11.14 6.99
CA ASP A 76 3.89 9.81 6.34
C ASP A 76 3.55 9.88 4.85
N ASN A 77 2.62 10.77 4.46
CA ASN A 77 2.13 10.86 3.10
C ASN A 77 3.20 11.34 2.11
N LYS A 78 3.20 10.78 0.89
CA LYS A 78 4.17 11.14 -0.16
C LYS A 78 4.01 12.59 -0.65
N GLY A 79 2.79 13.11 -0.64
CA GLY A 79 2.46 14.50 -1.00
C GLY A 79 2.58 15.50 0.15
N LYS A 80 3.25 15.14 1.26
CA LYS A 80 3.36 16.00 2.45
C LYS A 80 3.95 17.38 2.15
N ARG A 81 4.91 17.45 1.21
CA ARG A 81 5.62 18.67 0.81
C ARG A 81 4.88 19.54 -0.20
N THR A 82 3.71 19.10 -0.66
CA THR A 82 2.94 19.84 -1.65
C THR A 82 1.89 20.68 -0.92
N ALA A 83 2.00 22.00 -1.07
CA ALA A 83 1.08 22.95 -0.45
C ALA A 83 -0.29 22.93 -1.13
N GLY A 84 -1.33 23.21 -0.34
CA GLY A 84 -2.67 23.52 -0.81
C GLY A 84 -2.77 24.98 -1.22
N VAL A 85 -3.99 25.54 -1.15
CA VAL A 85 -4.24 26.98 -1.37
C VAL A 85 -3.62 27.83 -0.24
N ASP A 86 -3.43 27.23 0.93
CA ASP A 86 -2.76 27.82 2.11
C ASP A 86 -1.25 28.08 1.92
N LYS A 87 -0.63 27.59 0.84
CA LYS A 87 0.81 27.72 0.55
C LYS A 87 1.76 27.11 1.60
N GLU A 88 1.23 26.52 2.67
CA GLU A 88 2.01 25.77 3.67
C GLU A 88 2.51 24.43 3.12
N LYS A 89 3.83 24.22 3.17
CA LYS A 89 4.49 23.07 2.53
C LYS A 89 4.86 21.96 3.50
N ALA A 90 5.35 22.28 4.68
CA ALA A 90 5.84 21.29 5.64
C ALA A 90 5.87 21.90 7.04
N LEU A 91 5.03 21.38 7.93
CA LEU A 91 5.03 21.82 9.31
C LEU A 91 6.28 21.32 10.04
N ASN A 92 6.91 22.17 10.84
CA ASN A 92 7.95 21.80 11.81
C ASN A 92 7.31 21.11 13.04
N PRO A 93 8.10 20.52 13.97
CA PRO A 93 7.55 19.83 15.13
C PRO A 93 6.65 20.71 16.03
N GLN A 94 7.00 21.97 16.25
CA GLN A 94 6.20 22.90 17.04
C GLN A 94 4.86 23.21 16.36
N GLU A 95 4.89 23.59 15.08
CA GLU A 95 3.68 23.85 14.27
C GLU A 95 2.74 22.63 14.22
N ARG A 96 3.30 21.40 14.26
CA ARG A 96 2.47 20.19 14.36
C ARG A 96 1.80 20.04 15.73
N GLY A 97 2.49 20.43 16.80
CA GLY A 97 1.92 20.51 18.15
C GLY A 97 0.76 21.49 18.19
N GLU A 98 0.98 22.71 17.70
CA GLU A 98 -0.03 23.77 17.59
C GLU A 98 -1.22 23.33 16.73
N MET A 99 -0.95 22.59 15.65
CA MET A 99 -2.01 22.00 14.80
C MET A 99 -2.84 20.97 15.55
N VAL A 100 -2.21 20.14 16.40
CA VAL A 100 -2.95 19.19 17.26
C VAL A 100 -3.84 19.96 18.23
N ASP A 101 -3.33 20.99 18.88
CA ASP A 101 -4.07 21.78 19.87
C ASP A 101 -5.24 22.53 19.23
N THR A 102 -4.97 23.15 18.08
CA THR A 102 -5.99 23.84 17.26
C THR A 102 -7.11 22.88 16.87
N LEU A 103 -6.78 21.74 16.27
CA LEU A 103 -7.78 20.74 15.85
C LEU A 103 -8.54 20.11 17.02
N SER A 104 -7.98 20.13 18.22
CA SER A 104 -8.64 19.61 19.43
C SER A 104 -9.69 20.59 19.97
N LYS A 105 -9.49 21.89 19.77
CA LYS A 105 -10.39 22.96 20.22
C LYS A 105 -11.45 23.31 19.17
N THR A 106 -11.14 23.20 17.89
CA THR A 106 -12.03 23.60 16.79
C THR A 106 -13.27 22.69 16.71
N LYS A 107 -14.46 23.27 16.93
CA LYS A 107 -15.76 22.56 16.80
C LYS A 107 -16.39 22.70 15.42
N LEU A 108 -16.14 23.79 14.71
CA LEU A 108 -16.71 24.12 13.40
C LEU A 108 -15.57 24.51 12.47
N TRP A 109 -15.51 23.87 11.30
CA TRP A 109 -14.51 24.17 10.27
C TRP A 109 -15.22 24.29 8.93
N GLU A 110 -14.91 25.36 8.20
CA GLU A 110 -15.35 25.56 6.83
C GLU A 110 -14.25 25.08 5.87
N PRO A 111 -14.54 24.06 5.05
CA PRO A 111 -13.64 23.57 4.02
C PRO A 111 -13.10 24.65 3.08
N LYS A 112 -11.78 24.68 2.89
CA LYS A 112 -11.15 25.57 1.89
C LYS A 112 -11.15 24.91 0.51
N PRO A 113 -11.17 25.70 -0.59
CA PRO A 113 -11.04 25.17 -1.93
C PRO A 113 -9.72 24.42 -2.11
N THR A 114 -9.72 23.43 -2.99
CA THR A 114 -8.50 22.66 -3.29
C THR A 114 -7.65 23.33 -4.37
N ARG A 115 -6.32 23.21 -4.30
CA ARG A 115 -5.43 23.73 -5.34
C ARG A 115 -5.30 22.72 -6.49
N ARG A 116 -5.60 23.14 -7.72
CA ARG A 116 -5.50 22.29 -8.92
C ARG A 116 -4.04 22.15 -9.35
N ILE A 117 -3.59 20.92 -9.56
CA ILE A 117 -2.32 20.61 -10.22
C ILE A 117 -2.51 19.54 -11.29
N TYR A 118 -1.68 19.55 -12.31
CA TYR A 118 -1.79 18.61 -13.43
C TYR A 118 -0.65 17.59 -13.42
N ILE A 119 -0.99 16.30 -13.42
CA ILE A 119 -0.03 15.20 -13.59
C ILE A 119 -0.14 14.66 -15.01
N PRO A 120 0.98 14.54 -15.76
CA PRO A 120 0.96 13.96 -17.11
C PRO A 120 0.57 12.48 -17.07
N LYS A 121 -0.40 12.09 -17.91
CA LYS A 121 -0.74 10.68 -18.16
C LYS A 121 0.16 10.11 -19.27
N PRO A 122 0.32 8.79 -19.33
CA PRO A 122 1.09 8.13 -20.40
C PRO A 122 0.59 8.39 -21.83
N ASN A 123 -0.69 8.78 -21.98
CA ASN A 123 -1.34 9.07 -23.26
C ASN A 123 -1.29 10.57 -23.65
N GLY A 124 -0.45 11.37 -22.99
CA GLY A 124 -0.31 12.81 -23.27
C GLY A 124 -1.36 13.70 -22.60
N LYS A 125 -2.54 13.17 -22.27
CA LYS A 125 -3.56 13.91 -21.49
C LYS A 125 -3.06 14.20 -20.07
N GLN A 126 -3.62 15.21 -19.40
CA GLN A 126 -3.31 15.50 -18.01
C GLN A 126 -4.37 14.91 -17.06
N ARG A 127 -3.95 14.55 -15.84
CA ARG A 127 -4.83 14.20 -14.72
C ARG A 127 -4.83 15.38 -13.75
N PRO A 128 -5.95 16.06 -13.56
CA PRO A 128 -6.02 17.05 -12.52
C PRO A 128 -5.99 16.39 -11.14
N LEU A 129 -5.34 17.02 -10.18
CA LEU A 129 -5.44 16.71 -8.76
C LEU A 129 -5.82 17.96 -8.00
N GLY A 130 -6.74 17.83 -7.04
CA GLY A 130 -7.05 18.85 -6.06
C GLY A 130 -6.29 18.59 -4.77
N ILE A 131 -5.35 19.45 -4.41
CA ILE A 131 -4.58 19.37 -3.17
C ILE A 131 -5.29 20.23 -2.11
N PRO A 132 -5.85 19.63 -1.05
CA PRO A 132 -6.45 20.40 0.05
C PRO A 132 -5.39 21.11 0.90
N SER A 133 -5.85 22.06 1.72
CA SER A 133 -5.03 22.66 2.78
C SER A 133 -4.47 21.61 3.75
N ILE A 134 -3.41 21.92 4.50
CA ILE A 134 -2.87 21.03 5.54
C ILE A 134 -3.95 20.71 6.58
N THR A 135 -4.71 21.72 7.02
CA THR A 135 -5.80 21.56 7.99
C THR A 135 -6.87 20.62 7.45
N ASP A 136 -7.32 20.81 6.20
CA ASP A 136 -8.30 19.93 5.56
C ASP A 136 -7.76 18.51 5.41
N ARG A 137 -6.48 18.34 5.07
CA ARG A 137 -5.85 17.00 5.03
C ARG A 137 -5.88 16.33 6.41
N CYS A 138 -5.58 17.05 7.48
CA CYS A 138 -5.62 16.53 8.84
C CYS A 138 -7.05 16.14 9.24
N LEU A 139 -8.04 17.02 9.01
CA LEU A 139 -9.45 16.74 9.28
C LEU A 139 -9.98 15.57 8.44
N GLN A 140 -9.62 15.47 7.17
CA GLN A 140 -9.97 14.32 6.32
C GLN A 140 -9.40 13.02 6.87
N ALA A 141 -8.18 13.01 7.40
CA ALA A 141 -7.60 11.84 8.05
C ALA A 141 -8.32 11.47 9.36
N ILE A 142 -8.71 12.46 10.18
CA ILE A 142 -9.50 12.27 11.40
C ILE A 142 -10.84 11.63 11.06
N VAL A 143 -11.57 12.21 10.10
CA VAL A 143 -12.88 11.74 9.65
C VAL A 143 -12.77 10.35 9.03
N LYS A 144 -11.75 10.09 8.22
CA LYS A 144 -11.51 8.79 7.62
C LYS A 144 -11.38 7.69 8.69
N ASN A 145 -10.67 7.95 9.78
CA ASN A 145 -10.52 6.96 10.87
C ASN A 145 -11.84 6.62 11.58
N ALA A 146 -12.82 7.52 11.56
CA ALA A 146 -14.17 7.26 12.09
C ALA A 146 -15.07 6.56 11.07
N LEU A 147 -15.01 6.93 9.79
CA LEU A 147 -15.90 6.43 8.74
C LEU A 147 -15.48 5.06 8.19
N GLU A 148 -14.19 4.85 7.92
CA GLU A 148 -13.65 3.64 7.29
C GLU A 148 -14.03 2.32 8.00
N PRO A 149 -13.95 2.16 9.34
CA PRO A 149 -14.31 0.89 9.98
C PRO A 149 -15.80 0.51 9.83
N THR A 150 -16.68 1.50 9.70
CA THR A 150 -18.13 1.29 9.47
C THR A 150 -18.35 0.70 8.08
N TRP A 151 -17.63 1.19 7.09
CA TRP A 151 -17.72 0.71 5.72
C TRP A 151 -16.95 -0.57 5.48
N GLU A 152 -15.80 -0.79 6.12
CA GLU A 152 -15.08 -2.05 6.05
C GLU A 152 -15.91 -3.24 6.57
N ALA A 153 -16.87 -3.00 7.46
CA ALA A 153 -17.83 -4.02 7.93
C ALA A 153 -18.89 -4.41 6.87
N GLN A 154 -19.10 -3.56 5.85
CA GLN A 154 -20.17 -3.67 4.86
C GLN A 154 -19.63 -3.90 3.44
N PHE A 155 -18.42 -3.44 3.14
CA PHE A 155 -17.87 -3.47 1.79
C PHE A 155 -17.79 -4.88 1.21
N GLU A 156 -18.15 -4.97 -0.06
CA GLU A 156 -18.12 -6.16 -0.89
C GLU A 156 -16.74 -6.82 -0.91
N ALA A 157 -16.73 -8.15 -0.93
CA ALA A 157 -15.50 -8.92 -0.84
C ALA A 157 -14.65 -8.88 -2.11
N THR A 158 -15.25 -8.47 -3.23
CA THR A 158 -14.60 -8.32 -4.54
C THR A 158 -14.05 -6.92 -4.80
N SER A 159 -14.24 -5.99 -3.87
CA SER A 159 -13.62 -4.67 -3.91
C SER A 159 -12.26 -4.69 -3.20
N TYR A 160 -11.22 -4.27 -3.92
CA TYR A 160 -9.82 -4.35 -3.46
C TYR A 160 -9.10 -2.99 -3.39
N GLY A 161 -9.42 -2.07 -4.30
CA GLY A 161 -8.70 -0.79 -4.40
C GLY A 161 -8.89 0.09 -3.16
N PHE A 162 -7.81 0.73 -2.71
CA PHE A 162 -7.79 1.68 -1.58
C PHE A 162 -8.27 1.15 -0.22
N ARG A 163 -8.42 -0.17 -0.05
CA ARG A 163 -8.89 -0.79 1.20
C ARG A 163 -7.74 -1.32 2.06
N PRO A 164 -7.83 -1.22 3.40
CA PRO A 164 -6.81 -1.72 4.31
C PRO A 164 -6.65 -3.25 4.18
N GLY A 165 -5.40 -3.69 4.05
CA GLY A 165 -5.06 -5.12 3.98
C GLY A 165 -5.35 -5.81 2.64
N ARG A 166 -5.85 -5.07 1.64
CA ARG A 166 -6.15 -5.56 0.28
C ARG A 166 -5.20 -4.95 -0.74
N SER A 167 -4.90 -5.70 -1.79
CA SER A 167 -3.91 -5.32 -2.81
C SER A 167 -4.34 -5.72 -4.22
N ALA A 168 -3.66 -5.19 -5.24
CA ALA A 168 -3.86 -5.60 -6.64
C ALA A 168 -3.61 -7.11 -6.84
N HIS A 169 -2.73 -7.70 -6.02
CA HIS A 169 -2.47 -9.14 -6.03
C HIS A 169 -3.67 -9.97 -5.55
N ASP A 170 -4.49 -9.43 -4.64
CA ASP A 170 -5.74 -10.06 -4.20
C ASP A 170 -6.76 -10.07 -5.35
N ALA A 171 -6.92 -8.94 -6.05
CA ALA A 171 -7.80 -8.85 -7.22
C ALA A 171 -7.41 -9.89 -8.29
N ARG A 172 -6.13 -9.95 -8.65
CA ARG A 172 -5.59 -10.95 -9.59
C ARG A 172 -5.81 -12.39 -9.11
N GLN A 173 -5.56 -12.67 -7.83
CA GLN A 173 -5.74 -14.02 -7.29
C GLN A 173 -7.22 -14.42 -7.30
N ARG A 174 -8.13 -13.47 -7.07
CA ARG A 174 -9.58 -13.71 -7.21
C ARG A 174 -9.96 -14.05 -8.65
N ILE A 175 -9.44 -13.31 -9.64
CA ILE A 175 -9.63 -13.65 -11.06
C ILE A 175 -9.15 -15.07 -11.31
N PHE A 176 -7.90 -15.37 -10.95
CA PHE A 176 -7.29 -16.69 -11.12
C PHE A 176 -8.16 -17.81 -10.55
N LEU A 177 -8.65 -17.69 -9.32
CA LEU A 177 -9.49 -18.72 -8.69
C LEU A 177 -10.84 -18.93 -9.37
N ASN A 178 -11.38 -17.92 -10.05
CA ASN A 178 -12.65 -18.06 -10.79
C ASN A 178 -12.44 -18.63 -12.19
N ILE A 179 -11.27 -18.40 -12.81
CA ILE A 179 -11.01 -18.87 -14.17
C ILE A 179 -10.22 -20.18 -14.24
N ASN A 180 -9.54 -20.54 -13.16
CA ASN A 180 -8.68 -21.72 -13.08
C ASN A 180 -9.49 -22.98 -12.78
N GLY A 181 -9.07 -24.10 -13.35
CA GLY A 181 -9.65 -25.41 -13.10
C GLY A 181 -10.64 -25.88 -14.15
N GLU A 182 -10.87 -27.19 -14.14
CA GLU A 182 -11.63 -27.92 -15.17
C GLU A 182 -13.14 -27.67 -15.13
N ARG A 183 -13.66 -27.17 -14.00
CA ARG A 183 -15.08 -26.81 -13.82
C ARG A 183 -15.35 -25.33 -14.11
N ASN A 184 -14.39 -24.60 -14.67
CA ASN A 184 -14.60 -23.20 -15.01
C ASN A 184 -15.54 -23.07 -16.22
N LYS A 185 -16.64 -22.34 -16.01
CA LYS A 185 -17.64 -21.98 -17.01
C LYS A 185 -17.56 -20.51 -17.45
N LYS A 186 -16.77 -19.68 -16.77
CA LYS A 186 -16.66 -18.23 -17.01
C LYS A 186 -15.58 -17.95 -18.06
N TRP A 187 -16.01 -17.68 -19.28
CA TRP A 187 -15.15 -17.51 -20.46
C TRP A 187 -15.21 -16.11 -21.05
N TRP A 188 -16.24 -15.34 -20.75
CA TRP A 188 -16.44 -13.98 -21.27
C TRP A 188 -16.14 -12.96 -20.18
N ILE A 189 -15.44 -11.88 -20.57
CA ILE A 189 -14.95 -10.86 -19.66
C ILE A 189 -15.47 -9.51 -20.16
N VAL A 190 -16.17 -8.79 -19.30
CA VAL A 190 -16.46 -7.36 -19.50
C VAL A 190 -15.33 -6.58 -18.85
N GLU A 191 -14.45 -6.01 -19.65
CA GLU A 191 -13.46 -5.02 -19.22
C GLU A 191 -14.16 -3.68 -19.11
N ALA A 192 -14.32 -3.13 -17.91
CA ALA A 192 -15.07 -1.90 -17.68
C ALA A 192 -14.20 -0.83 -16.99
N ASP A 193 -14.24 0.38 -17.54
CA ASP A 193 -13.55 1.56 -17.03
C ASP A 193 -14.54 2.72 -16.91
N ILE A 194 -14.55 3.40 -15.76
CA ILE A 194 -15.46 4.51 -15.49
C ILE A 194 -14.84 5.82 -16.01
N LYS A 195 -15.59 6.55 -16.84
CA LYS A 195 -15.16 7.85 -17.36
C LYS A 195 -15.13 8.88 -16.22
N GLY A 196 -13.93 9.36 -15.88
CA GLY A 196 -13.76 10.44 -14.91
C GLY A 196 -14.32 10.12 -13.52
N CYS A 197 -14.07 8.91 -12.99
CA CYS A 197 -14.70 8.43 -11.76
C CYS A 197 -14.67 9.44 -10.60
N PHE A 198 -13.52 10.04 -10.29
CA PHE A 198 -13.42 11.02 -9.21
C PHE A 198 -14.09 12.36 -9.54
N ASP A 199 -14.14 12.74 -10.83
CA ASP A 199 -14.66 14.04 -11.26
C ASP A 199 -16.19 14.05 -11.38
N ASN A 200 -16.83 12.90 -11.57
CA ASN A 200 -18.26 12.81 -11.94
C ASN A 200 -19.18 12.22 -10.84
N ILE A 201 -18.65 11.80 -9.67
CA ILE A 201 -19.50 11.23 -8.60
C ILE A 201 -20.57 12.25 -8.16
N ALA A 202 -21.85 11.89 -8.29
CA ALA A 202 -22.94 12.74 -7.81
C ALA A 202 -22.91 12.86 -6.28
N HIS A 203 -23.06 14.09 -5.77
CA HIS A 203 -23.00 14.33 -4.32
C HIS A 203 -24.20 13.75 -3.60
N GLN A 204 -25.42 13.93 -4.10
CA GLN A 204 -26.64 13.49 -3.40
C GLN A 204 -26.65 11.98 -3.09
N PRO A 205 -26.45 11.08 -4.09
CA PRO A 205 -26.42 9.64 -3.84
C PRO A 205 -25.27 9.21 -2.90
N LEU A 206 -24.12 9.90 -2.95
CA LEU A 206 -23.01 9.66 -2.03
C LEU A 206 -23.37 10.05 -0.59
N MET A 207 -24.01 11.21 -0.42
CA MET A 207 -24.41 11.70 0.90
C MET A 207 -25.54 10.87 1.51
N GLU A 208 -26.43 10.31 0.69
CA GLU A 208 -27.43 9.31 1.10
C GLU A 208 -26.75 8.02 1.56
N ALA A 209 -25.82 7.48 0.77
CA ALA A 209 -25.08 6.27 1.12
C ALA A 209 -24.33 6.42 2.45
N ILE A 210 -23.73 7.57 2.73
CA ILE A 210 -23.05 7.86 4.01
C ILE A 210 -24.00 7.79 5.21
N GLY A 211 -25.30 8.04 5.01
CA GLY A 211 -26.30 7.95 6.06
C GLY A 211 -26.13 9.00 7.16
N ASN A 212 -26.34 8.59 8.42
CA ASN A 212 -26.34 9.47 9.60
C ASN A 212 -24.96 9.58 10.27
N PHE A 213 -23.92 9.90 9.50
CA PHE A 213 -22.57 10.05 10.03
C PHE A 213 -22.36 11.42 10.73
N PRO A 214 -21.75 11.49 11.93
CA PRO A 214 -21.64 12.75 12.69
C PRO A 214 -20.92 13.89 11.97
N ALA A 215 -19.91 13.61 11.14
CA ALA A 215 -19.20 14.62 10.36
C ALA A 215 -19.65 14.67 8.88
N LYS A 216 -20.91 14.29 8.61
CA LYS A 216 -21.52 14.34 7.27
C LYS A 216 -21.48 15.74 6.66
N LYS A 217 -21.82 16.77 7.44
CA LYS A 217 -21.80 18.17 6.98
C LYS A 217 -20.41 18.60 6.50
N LEU A 218 -19.36 18.17 7.20
CA LEU A 218 -17.98 18.48 6.83
C LEU A 218 -17.57 17.78 5.51
N ILE A 219 -18.01 16.53 5.31
CA ILE A 219 -17.81 15.83 4.03
C ILE A 219 -18.52 16.57 2.90
N HIS A 220 -19.77 16.98 3.11
CA HIS A 220 -20.52 17.76 2.13
C HIS A 220 -19.84 19.08 1.79
N GLY A 221 -19.33 19.78 2.80
CA GLY A 221 -18.55 21.00 2.61
C GLY A 221 -17.31 20.76 1.74
N TRP A 222 -16.54 19.68 1.96
CA TRP A 222 -15.38 19.37 1.11
C TRP A 222 -15.75 19.07 -0.34
N LEU A 223 -16.93 18.49 -0.58
CA LEU A 223 -17.41 18.20 -1.93
C LEU A 223 -17.84 19.48 -2.67
N LYS A 224 -18.39 20.46 -1.95
CA LYS A 224 -18.82 21.76 -2.50
C LYS A 224 -17.78 22.88 -2.48
N ALA A 225 -16.65 22.70 -1.77
CA ALA A 225 -15.65 23.74 -1.53
C ALA A 225 -14.98 24.30 -2.81
N GLY A 226 -15.15 23.66 -3.97
CA GLY A 226 -14.56 24.14 -5.21
C GLY A 226 -13.06 23.83 -5.34
N TYR A 227 -12.45 24.40 -6.38
CA TYR A 227 -11.01 24.37 -6.58
C TYR A 227 -10.50 25.68 -7.15
N VAL A 228 -9.23 25.97 -6.89
CA VAL A 228 -8.50 27.10 -7.48
C VAL A 228 -7.56 26.55 -8.54
N ASP A 229 -7.69 27.04 -9.78
CA ASP A 229 -6.78 26.77 -10.89
C ASP A 229 -6.23 28.11 -11.42
N LYS A 230 -4.90 28.24 -11.52
CA LYS A 230 -4.22 29.49 -11.91
C LYS A 230 -4.82 30.75 -11.26
N ASP A 231 -4.95 30.71 -9.94
CA ASP A 231 -5.52 31.79 -9.10
C ASP A 231 -6.99 32.17 -9.40
N THR A 232 -7.70 31.37 -10.19
CA THR A 232 -9.13 31.51 -10.46
C THR A 232 -9.93 30.45 -9.70
N PHE A 233 -10.98 30.88 -9.00
CA PHE A 233 -11.87 29.97 -8.29
C PHE A 233 -12.91 29.34 -9.23
N HIS A 234 -13.12 28.05 -9.08
CA HIS A 234 -14.13 27.28 -9.81
C HIS A 234 -15.02 26.51 -8.82
N PRO A 235 -16.36 26.64 -8.92
CA PRO A 235 -17.28 25.84 -8.13
C PRO A 235 -17.20 24.36 -8.53
N THR A 236 -17.64 23.47 -7.63
CA THR A 236 -17.69 22.03 -7.89
C THR A 236 -19.10 21.51 -7.64
N GLU A 237 -19.78 21.13 -8.73
CA GLU A 237 -21.14 20.59 -8.69
C GLU A 237 -21.16 19.06 -8.54
N THR A 238 -20.12 18.39 -9.05
CA THR A 238 -19.98 16.93 -9.00
C THR A 238 -18.53 16.53 -8.72
N GLY A 239 -18.35 15.28 -8.30
CA GLY A 239 -17.05 14.70 -8.05
C GLY A 239 -16.54 14.90 -6.62
N THR A 240 -15.39 14.29 -6.36
CA THR A 240 -14.63 14.37 -5.11
C THR A 240 -13.18 14.73 -5.46
N PRO A 241 -12.57 15.71 -4.76
CA PRO A 241 -11.26 16.23 -5.14
C PRO A 241 -10.20 15.12 -5.11
N GLN A 242 -9.61 14.85 -6.28
CA GLN A 242 -8.58 13.83 -6.45
C GLN A 242 -7.29 14.31 -5.79
N GLY A 243 -7.01 13.84 -4.56
CA GLY A 243 -5.86 14.30 -3.78
C GLY A 243 -6.16 14.43 -2.28
N GLY A 244 -7.44 14.48 -1.92
CA GLY A 244 -7.88 14.35 -0.54
C GLY A 244 -7.59 12.97 0.06
N ILE A 245 -7.35 12.92 1.37
CA ILE A 245 -7.05 11.67 2.10
C ILE A 245 -8.29 10.77 2.17
N ILE A 246 -9.48 11.38 2.25
CA ILE A 246 -10.76 10.67 2.36
C ILE A 246 -11.36 10.31 1.00
N SER A 247 -11.01 11.00 -0.09
CA SER A 247 -11.60 10.82 -1.41
C SER A 247 -11.59 9.37 -1.92
N PRO A 248 -10.52 8.57 -1.75
CA PRO A 248 -10.54 7.16 -2.15
C PRO A 248 -11.56 6.30 -1.37
N LEU A 249 -11.84 6.64 -0.11
CA LEU A 249 -12.89 5.99 0.68
C LEU A 249 -14.27 6.37 0.14
N LEU A 250 -14.49 7.67 -0.13
CA LEU A 250 -15.75 8.16 -0.71
C LEU A 250 -16.06 7.52 -2.07
N ALA A 251 -15.05 7.39 -2.94
CA ALA A 251 -15.19 6.69 -4.21
C ALA A 251 -15.58 5.21 -4.03
N ASN A 252 -15.03 4.53 -3.02
CA ASN A 252 -15.42 3.16 -2.72
C ASN A 252 -16.83 3.04 -2.16
N ILE A 253 -17.29 4.03 -1.38
CA ILE A 253 -18.67 4.14 -0.88
C ILE A 253 -19.63 4.36 -2.04
N ALA A 254 -19.32 5.30 -2.92
CA ALA A 254 -20.10 5.56 -4.12
C ALA A 254 -20.25 4.29 -4.96
N LEU A 255 -19.16 3.54 -5.16
CA LEU A 255 -19.13 2.31 -5.95
C LEU A 255 -19.50 1.02 -5.17
N HIS A 256 -20.10 1.14 -3.99
CA HIS A 256 -20.60 -0.02 -3.25
C HIS A 256 -22.01 -0.40 -3.71
N GLY A 257 -22.25 -1.71 -3.87
CA GLY A 257 -23.56 -2.28 -4.19
C GLY A 257 -23.63 -2.93 -5.59
N LEU A 258 -22.58 -2.82 -6.39
CA LEU A 258 -22.54 -3.39 -7.74
C LEU A 258 -22.55 -4.93 -7.73
N GLU A 259 -21.98 -5.57 -6.70
CA GLU A 259 -22.01 -7.02 -6.53
C GLU A 259 -23.44 -7.52 -6.33
N LYS A 260 -24.24 -6.75 -5.56
CA LYS A 260 -25.66 -7.02 -5.31
C LYS A 260 -26.50 -6.83 -6.58
N GLU A 261 -26.28 -5.73 -7.31
CA GLU A 261 -27.01 -5.45 -8.56
C GLU A 261 -26.77 -6.53 -9.62
N LEU A 262 -25.55 -7.08 -9.67
CA LEU A 262 -25.21 -8.17 -10.58
C LEU A 262 -25.71 -9.55 -10.13
N GLY A 263 -26.43 -9.66 -9.01
CA GLY A 263 -26.99 -10.91 -8.50
C GLY A 263 -25.94 -11.92 -8.01
N ILE A 264 -24.79 -11.44 -7.52
CA ILE A 264 -23.67 -12.31 -7.13
C ILE A 264 -23.89 -12.83 -5.70
N THR A 265 -23.85 -14.15 -5.54
CA THR A 265 -24.06 -14.82 -4.26
C THR A 265 -22.90 -15.75 -3.91
N TYR A 266 -22.64 -15.90 -2.61
CA TYR A 266 -21.55 -16.73 -2.08
C TYR A 266 -22.07 -17.79 -1.13
N ARG A 267 -21.49 -18.99 -1.22
CA ARG A 267 -21.68 -20.07 -0.25
C ARG A 267 -20.45 -20.15 0.66
N LYS A 268 -20.67 -20.20 1.97
CA LYS A 268 -19.63 -20.50 2.95
C LYS A 268 -19.30 -21.99 2.89
N GLU A 269 -18.02 -22.31 2.81
CA GLU A 269 -17.50 -23.67 2.80
C GLU A 269 -16.29 -23.73 3.75
N LYS A 270 -15.88 -24.93 4.17
CA LYS A 270 -14.62 -25.14 4.88
C LYS A 270 -13.60 -25.76 3.94
N THR A 271 -12.36 -25.29 4.03
CA THR A 271 -11.23 -25.95 3.37
C THR A 271 -10.94 -27.29 4.04
N LYS A 272 -10.14 -28.15 3.38
CA LYS A 272 -9.63 -29.41 3.97
C LYS A 272 -8.89 -29.20 5.30
N LYS A 273 -8.43 -27.98 5.59
CA LYS A 273 -7.73 -27.59 6.83
C LYS A 273 -8.66 -27.00 7.89
N GLY A 274 -9.98 -27.03 7.66
CA GLY A 274 -10.99 -26.46 8.56
C GLY A 274 -11.13 -24.93 8.49
N GLU A 275 -10.36 -24.25 7.64
CA GLU A 275 -10.43 -22.79 7.48
C GLU A 275 -11.64 -22.37 6.64
N ASP A 276 -12.29 -21.26 7.02
CA ASP A 276 -13.42 -20.72 6.28
C ASP A 276 -13.01 -20.25 4.86
N THR A 277 -13.81 -20.62 3.86
CA THR A 277 -13.69 -20.16 2.48
C THR A 277 -15.07 -19.82 1.91
N TRP A 278 -15.09 -19.03 0.83
CA TRP A 278 -16.32 -18.61 0.17
C TRP A 278 -16.23 -18.86 -1.32
N ARG A 279 -17.17 -19.66 -1.82
CA ARG A 279 -17.29 -20.00 -3.23
C ARG A 279 -18.42 -19.17 -3.86
N ASN A 280 -18.13 -18.59 -5.02
CA ASN A 280 -19.13 -17.89 -5.81
C ASN A 280 -20.08 -18.94 -6.45
N LYS A 281 -21.39 -18.83 -6.20
CA LYS A 281 -22.44 -19.69 -6.76
C LYS A 281 -23.01 -19.13 -8.07
N SER A 282 -22.89 -17.83 -8.30
CA SER A 282 -23.45 -17.15 -9.46
C SER A 282 -22.60 -17.35 -10.73
N ASN A 283 -23.28 -17.24 -11.87
CA ASN A 283 -22.68 -17.28 -13.21
C ASN A 283 -21.80 -16.04 -13.49
N ARG A 284 -21.97 -14.99 -12.68
CA ARG A 284 -21.20 -13.75 -12.75
C ARG A 284 -20.19 -13.63 -11.62
N THR A 285 -19.06 -13.01 -11.88
CA THR A 285 -18.10 -12.57 -10.84
C THR A 285 -17.60 -11.19 -11.16
N ILE A 286 -17.68 -10.27 -10.22
CA ILE A 286 -17.01 -8.99 -10.33
C ILE A 286 -15.67 -9.02 -9.60
N VAL A 287 -14.68 -8.32 -10.14
CA VAL A 287 -13.43 -8.00 -9.45
C VAL A 287 -13.15 -6.52 -9.68
N ARG A 288 -13.20 -5.72 -8.61
CA ARG A 288 -13.05 -4.27 -8.68
C ARG A 288 -11.80 -3.79 -7.95
N PHE A 289 -11.02 -2.96 -8.63
CA PHE A 289 -9.89 -2.24 -8.06
C PHE A 289 -10.06 -0.74 -8.31
N ALA A 290 -10.66 -0.07 -7.32
CA ALA A 290 -11.07 1.33 -7.43
C ALA A 290 -12.12 1.52 -8.53
N ASP A 291 -11.78 2.28 -9.58
CA ASP A 291 -12.56 2.60 -10.77
C ASP A 291 -12.45 1.57 -11.90
N ASP A 292 -11.40 0.76 -11.90
CA ASP A 292 -11.15 -0.31 -12.87
C ASP A 292 -11.75 -1.63 -12.35
N PHE A 293 -12.62 -2.27 -13.15
CA PHE A 293 -13.21 -3.55 -12.78
C PHE A 293 -13.47 -4.45 -13.98
N VAL A 294 -13.52 -5.75 -13.68
CA VAL A 294 -13.86 -6.78 -14.66
C VAL A 294 -15.02 -7.62 -14.18
N ILE A 295 -15.92 -7.97 -15.08
CA ILE A 295 -17.03 -8.89 -14.83
C ILE A 295 -16.79 -10.15 -15.65
N LEU A 296 -16.75 -11.31 -14.98
CA LEU A 296 -16.55 -12.61 -15.57
C LEU A 296 -17.90 -13.31 -15.68
N THR A 297 -18.29 -13.71 -16.89
CA THR A 297 -19.58 -14.35 -17.21
C THR A 297 -19.39 -15.64 -18.00
N GLU A 298 -20.43 -16.47 -18.05
CA GLU A 298 -20.39 -17.76 -18.75
C GLU A 298 -20.63 -17.64 -20.26
N SER A 299 -21.52 -16.73 -20.67
CA SER A 299 -21.85 -16.46 -22.07
C SER A 299 -21.61 -14.99 -22.47
N LYS A 300 -21.53 -14.74 -23.78
CA LYS A 300 -21.42 -13.41 -24.36
C LYS A 300 -22.69 -12.58 -24.15
N GLU A 301 -23.85 -13.23 -24.22
CA GLU A 301 -25.15 -12.62 -23.94
C GLU A 301 -25.21 -12.14 -22.49
N ASP A 302 -24.78 -12.98 -21.55
CA ASP A 302 -24.71 -12.62 -20.13
C ASP A 302 -23.71 -11.48 -19.88
N ALA A 303 -22.59 -11.44 -20.63
CA ALA A 303 -21.64 -10.33 -20.60
C ALA A 303 -22.29 -9.01 -21.07
N THR A 304 -23.10 -9.08 -22.12
CA THR A 304 -23.80 -7.92 -22.69
C THR A 304 -24.86 -7.42 -21.73
N ASN A 305 -25.65 -8.32 -21.15
CA ASN A 305 -26.63 -8.00 -20.11
C ASN A 305 -25.95 -7.38 -18.87
N ALA A 306 -24.86 -7.97 -18.39
CA ALA A 306 -24.10 -7.42 -17.27
C ALA A 306 -23.55 -6.01 -17.57
N LYS A 307 -23.15 -5.71 -18.82
CA LYS A 307 -22.75 -4.36 -19.24
C LYS A 307 -23.93 -3.37 -19.13
N VAL A 308 -25.13 -3.76 -19.56
CA VAL A 308 -26.35 -2.92 -19.48
C VAL A 308 -26.71 -2.63 -18.03
N ILE A 309 -26.82 -3.65 -17.18
CA ILE A 309 -27.11 -3.50 -15.74
C ILE A 309 -26.09 -2.55 -15.09
N THR A 310 -24.81 -2.72 -15.41
CA THR A 310 -23.74 -1.88 -14.87
C THR A 310 -23.89 -0.42 -15.31
N LYS A 311 -24.28 -0.18 -16.57
CA LYS A 311 -24.49 1.17 -17.12
C LYS A 311 -25.64 1.89 -16.41
N GLU A 312 -26.78 1.22 -16.24
CA GLU A 312 -27.95 1.77 -15.54
C GLU A 312 -27.64 2.06 -14.07
N TRP A 313 -26.93 1.14 -13.40
CA TRP A 313 -26.54 1.31 -12.00
C TRP A 313 -25.55 2.47 -11.80
N LEU A 314 -24.59 2.65 -12.72
CA LEU A 314 -23.66 3.78 -12.68
C LEU A 314 -24.38 5.12 -12.93
N ALA A 315 -25.37 5.15 -13.83
CA ALA A 315 -26.15 6.35 -14.13
C ALA A 315 -26.86 6.89 -12.87
N LYS A 316 -27.41 6.01 -12.02
CA LYS A 316 -28.01 6.37 -10.71
C LYS A 316 -27.03 7.09 -9.77
N LYS A 317 -25.72 7.00 -10.03
CA LYS A 317 -24.64 7.60 -9.23
C LYS A 317 -23.95 8.78 -9.92
N GLY A 318 -24.48 9.23 -11.07
CA GLY A 318 -23.87 10.26 -11.91
C GLY A 318 -22.66 9.79 -12.70
N LEU A 319 -22.45 8.48 -12.82
CA LEU A 319 -21.27 7.90 -13.47
C LEU A 319 -21.64 7.25 -14.81
N SER A 320 -20.67 7.20 -15.72
CA SER A 320 -20.82 6.57 -17.03
C SER A 320 -19.64 5.66 -17.36
N LEU A 321 -19.91 4.55 -18.04
CA LEU A 321 -18.86 3.71 -18.63
C LEU A 321 -18.15 4.45 -19.76
N SER A 322 -16.85 4.21 -19.91
CA SER A 322 -16.07 4.66 -21.05
C SER A 322 -16.29 3.70 -22.21
N GLU A 323 -17.20 4.00 -23.15
CA GLU A 323 -17.52 3.10 -24.27
C GLU A 323 -16.27 2.73 -25.09
N GLU A 324 -15.34 3.66 -25.33
CA GLU A 324 -14.07 3.40 -26.04
C GLU A 324 -13.18 2.35 -25.38
N LYS A 325 -13.24 2.23 -24.05
CA LYS A 325 -12.39 1.33 -23.27
C LYS A 325 -13.13 0.07 -22.85
N THR A 326 -14.45 0.11 -22.81
CA THR A 326 -15.27 -0.98 -22.31
C THR A 326 -15.37 -2.03 -23.40
N LYS A 327 -14.86 -3.23 -23.15
CA LYS A 327 -14.78 -4.30 -24.16
C LYS A 327 -15.29 -5.61 -23.58
N ILE A 328 -15.91 -6.41 -24.44
CA ILE A 328 -16.26 -7.80 -24.13
C ILE A 328 -15.23 -8.67 -24.82
N THR A 329 -14.41 -9.38 -24.04
CA THR A 329 -13.33 -10.22 -24.55
C THR A 329 -13.51 -11.67 -24.13
N HIS A 330 -13.10 -12.58 -25.00
CA HIS A 330 -13.08 -13.99 -24.66
C HIS A 330 -11.74 -14.35 -24.00
N LEU A 331 -11.77 -15.25 -23.03
CA LEU A 331 -10.60 -15.58 -22.21
C LEU A 331 -9.45 -16.22 -23.01
N THR A 332 -9.71 -16.76 -24.20
CA THR A 332 -8.69 -17.28 -25.11
C THR A 332 -7.93 -16.19 -25.85
N ASP A 333 -8.50 -15.01 -26.01
CA ASP A 333 -7.84 -13.84 -26.61
C ASP A 333 -7.02 -13.14 -25.52
N GLY A 334 -7.58 -13.13 -24.32
CA GLY A 334 -6.98 -12.61 -23.10
C GLY A 334 -7.19 -11.11 -22.96
N PHE A 335 -7.06 -10.63 -21.72
CA PHE A 335 -7.28 -9.23 -21.37
C PHE A 335 -6.20 -8.72 -20.42
N ASP A 336 -6.01 -7.40 -20.41
CA ASP A 336 -5.05 -6.74 -19.54
C ASP A 336 -5.75 -6.11 -18.34
N PHE A 337 -5.38 -6.52 -17.12
CA PHE A 337 -5.91 -5.95 -15.88
C PHE A 337 -4.79 -5.72 -14.86
N LEU A 338 -4.73 -4.52 -14.29
CA LEU A 338 -3.74 -4.11 -13.27
C LEU A 338 -2.26 -4.40 -13.64
N GLY A 339 -1.96 -4.37 -14.94
CA GLY A 339 -0.62 -4.60 -15.49
C GLY A 339 -0.29 -6.08 -15.78
N TRP A 340 -1.24 -6.99 -15.64
CA TRP A 340 -1.12 -8.39 -16.04
C TRP A 340 -2.00 -8.71 -17.24
N ASN A 341 -1.50 -9.56 -18.13
CA ASN A 341 -2.29 -10.20 -19.16
C ASN A 341 -2.83 -11.53 -18.62
N ILE A 342 -4.14 -11.71 -18.64
CA ILE A 342 -4.83 -12.92 -18.20
C ILE A 342 -5.39 -13.63 -19.43
N ARG A 343 -4.91 -14.85 -19.70
CA ARG A 343 -5.29 -15.62 -20.88
C ARG A 343 -5.33 -17.12 -20.63
N LYS A 344 -6.25 -17.82 -21.30
CA LYS A 344 -6.23 -19.28 -21.44
C LYS A 344 -5.61 -19.68 -22.78
N TYR A 345 -4.74 -20.66 -22.74
CA TYR A 345 -4.04 -21.21 -23.90
C TYR A 345 -4.49 -22.63 -24.14
N LYS A 346 -4.71 -23.01 -25.40
CA LYS A 346 -4.92 -24.41 -25.79
C LYS A 346 -3.63 -25.20 -25.52
N THR A 347 -3.73 -26.41 -24.99
CA THR A 347 -2.60 -27.31 -24.74
C THR A 347 -3.04 -28.76 -24.84
N THR A 348 -2.19 -29.62 -25.40
CA THR A 348 -2.43 -31.06 -25.48
C THR A 348 -2.08 -31.80 -24.18
N THR A 349 -1.35 -31.15 -23.26
CA THR A 349 -0.82 -31.76 -22.02
C THR A 349 -1.82 -31.87 -20.88
N ARG A 350 -3.06 -31.40 -21.06
CA ARG A 350 -4.09 -31.35 -20.02
C ARG A 350 -5.36 -32.03 -20.52
N SER A 351 -6.01 -32.80 -19.65
CA SER A 351 -7.29 -33.50 -19.87
C SER A 351 -8.33 -32.68 -20.65
N LYS A 352 -8.51 -31.39 -20.33
CA LYS A 352 -9.48 -30.50 -20.99
C LYS A 352 -8.91 -29.60 -22.08
N GLY A 353 -7.65 -29.75 -22.45
CA GLY A 353 -7.09 -29.01 -23.58
C GLY A 353 -6.69 -27.55 -23.32
N TYR A 354 -6.72 -27.06 -22.06
CA TYR A 354 -6.42 -25.64 -21.75
C TYR A 354 -5.58 -25.42 -20.48
N ILE A 355 -4.75 -24.38 -20.49
CA ILE A 355 -4.00 -23.88 -19.33
C ILE A 355 -4.21 -22.37 -19.15
N THR A 356 -4.46 -21.94 -17.90
CA THR A 356 -4.56 -20.51 -17.56
C THR A 356 -3.18 -19.97 -17.18
N LEU A 357 -2.70 -18.98 -17.93
CA LEU A 357 -1.46 -18.28 -17.60
C LEU A 357 -1.75 -16.80 -17.40
N ILE A 358 -1.35 -16.30 -16.23
CA ILE A 358 -1.29 -14.86 -15.98
C ILE A 358 0.16 -14.45 -16.14
N LYS A 359 0.43 -13.47 -17.00
CA LYS A 359 1.77 -12.96 -17.31
C LYS A 359 1.82 -11.45 -17.09
N PRO A 360 2.98 -10.83 -16.84
CA PRO A 360 3.08 -9.37 -16.90
C PRO A 360 2.70 -8.89 -18.31
N SER A 361 1.88 -7.83 -18.41
CA SER A 361 1.45 -7.29 -19.70
C SER A 361 2.63 -6.69 -20.47
N ASN A 362 2.55 -6.73 -21.80
CA ASN A 362 3.53 -6.07 -22.67
C ASN A 362 3.61 -4.56 -22.40
N LYS A 363 2.46 -3.94 -22.04
CA LYS A 363 2.39 -2.53 -21.64
C LYS A 363 3.20 -2.27 -20.35
N SER A 364 3.09 -3.13 -19.34
CA SER A 364 3.90 -3.03 -18.12
C SER A 364 5.40 -3.18 -18.43
N LEU A 365 5.78 -4.16 -19.26
CA LEU A 365 7.18 -4.38 -19.66
C LEU A 365 7.76 -3.17 -20.43
N LYS A 366 7.01 -2.61 -21.38
CA LYS A 366 7.41 -1.38 -22.10
C LYS A 366 7.57 -0.20 -21.13
N GLY A 367 6.68 -0.09 -20.14
CA GLY A 367 6.75 0.94 -19.10
C GLY A 367 8.04 0.88 -18.27
N ILE A 368 8.41 -0.29 -17.77
CA ILE A 368 9.66 -0.45 -17.00
C ILE A 368 10.91 -0.23 -17.87
N LYS A 369 10.92 -0.72 -19.12
CA LYS A 369 12.01 -0.47 -20.07
C LYS A 369 12.18 1.03 -20.35
N LYS A 370 11.08 1.77 -20.54
CA LYS A 370 11.11 3.24 -20.71
C LYS A 370 11.68 3.93 -19.47
N LYS A 371 11.26 3.53 -18.27
CA LYS A 371 11.79 4.10 -17.03
C LYS A 371 13.29 3.87 -16.89
N ILE A 372 13.74 2.64 -17.10
CA ILE A 372 15.18 2.29 -17.07
C ILE A 372 15.96 3.09 -18.12
N LYS A 373 15.43 3.21 -19.35
CA LYS A 373 16.04 4.02 -20.42
C LYS A 373 16.26 5.48 -19.98
N VAL A 374 15.28 6.09 -19.32
CA VAL A 374 15.36 7.47 -18.82
C VAL A 374 16.45 7.59 -17.73
N GLU A 375 16.52 6.65 -16.79
CA GLU A 375 17.56 6.67 -15.75
C GLU A 375 18.97 6.52 -16.35
N PHE A 376 19.17 5.59 -17.30
CA PHE A 376 20.44 5.47 -18.01
C PHE A 376 20.83 6.75 -18.78
N ALA A 377 19.85 7.47 -19.32
CA ALA A 377 20.11 8.73 -20.03
C ALA A 377 20.56 9.85 -19.10
N LYS A 378 20.06 9.88 -17.86
CA LYS A 378 20.48 10.85 -16.83
C LYS A 378 21.85 10.50 -16.25
N LEU A 379 22.15 9.22 -16.09
CA LEU A 379 23.33 8.72 -15.37
C LEU A 379 24.54 8.45 -16.27
N LYS A 380 24.69 9.15 -17.40
CA LYS A 380 25.76 8.89 -18.38
C LYS A 380 27.18 9.01 -17.78
N GLY A 381 27.40 9.96 -16.88
CA GLY A 381 28.70 10.19 -16.21
C GLY A 381 28.81 9.61 -14.80
N ALA A 382 27.75 8.98 -14.27
CA ALA A 382 27.69 8.56 -12.88
C ALA A 382 28.68 7.42 -12.55
N SER A 383 29.03 7.25 -11.27
CA SER A 383 29.81 6.07 -10.84
C SER A 383 28.99 4.78 -10.98
N VAL A 384 29.69 3.64 -11.10
CA VAL A 384 29.06 2.30 -11.15
C VAL A 384 28.15 2.07 -9.94
N GLN A 385 28.64 2.44 -8.74
CA GLN A 385 27.88 2.34 -7.50
C GLN A 385 26.60 3.19 -7.53
N HIS A 386 26.70 4.44 -8.00
CA HIS A 386 25.53 5.33 -8.09
C HIS A 386 24.50 4.81 -9.09
N LEU A 387 24.94 4.31 -10.25
CA LEU A 387 24.06 3.69 -11.25
C LEU A 387 23.28 2.52 -10.63
N MET A 388 23.97 1.63 -9.94
CA MET A 388 23.36 0.47 -9.29
C MET A 388 22.41 0.88 -8.17
N TRP A 389 22.79 1.83 -7.33
CA TRP A 389 21.96 2.34 -6.25
C TRP A 389 20.62 2.92 -6.76
N LYS A 390 20.62 3.56 -7.93
CA LYS A 390 19.40 4.06 -8.58
C LYS A 390 18.58 2.98 -9.27
N LEU A 391 19.22 2.03 -9.97
CA LEU A 391 18.50 1.00 -10.73
C LEU A 391 17.92 -0.12 -9.85
N GLN A 392 18.64 -0.54 -8.81
CA GLN A 392 18.27 -1.69 -7.97
C GLN A 392 16.85 -1.58 -7.37
N PRO A 393 16.42 -0.44 -6.78
CA PRO A 393 15.07 -0.31 -6.21
C PRO A 393 13.96 -0.29 -7.27
N ILE A 394 14.27 0.18 -8.48
CA ILE A 394 13.34 0.21 -9.62
C ILE A 394 13.08 -1.22 -10.11
N ILE A 395 14.16 -1.98 -10.32
CA ILE A 395 14.09 -3.37 -10.78
C ILE A 395 13.39 -4.24 -9.74
N ARG A 396 13.86 -4.23 -8.49
CA ARG A 396 13.26 -5.00 -7.38
C ARG A 396 11.78 -4.66 -7.17
N GLY A 397 11.43 -3.38 -7.25
CA GLY A 397 10.04 -2.95 -7.10
C GLY A 397 9.12 -3.56 -8.16
N TRP A 398 9.57 -3.60 -9.41
CA TRP A 398 8.81 -4.17 -10.52
C TRP A 398 8.74 -5.70 -10.44
N THR A 399 9.84 -6.38 -10.13
CA THR A 399 9.83 -7.85 -10.00
C THR A 399 8.99 -8.32 -8.82
N ASN A 400 9.08 -7.66 -7.66
CA ASN A 400 8.26 -7.98 -6.47
C ASN A 400 6.75 -7.81 -6.72
N TYR A 401 6.35 -6.91 -7.62
CA TYR A 401 4.95 -6.75 -8.02
C TYR A 401 4.49 -7.90 -8.94
N HIS A 402 5.37 -8.39 -9.82
CA HIS A 402 5.03 -9.42 -10.80
C HIS A 402 5.39 -10.86 -10.38
N ASP A 403 6.02 -11.08 -9.23
CA ASP A 403 6.51 -12.40 -8.79
C ASP A 403 5.40 -13.42 -8.47
N GLY A 404 4.15 -12.99 -8.33
CA GLY A 404 3.02 -13.88 -8.07
C GLY A 404 2.47 -14.58 -9.32
N VAL A 405 2.99 -14.25 -10.50
CA VAL A 405 2.48 -14.72 -11.80
C VAL A 405 3.53 -15.49 -12.59
N VAL A 406 3.16 -16.00 -13.76
CA VAL A 406 4.09 -16.67 -14.68
C VAL A 406 4.96 -15.61 -15.35
N ALA A 407 6.01 -15.19 -14.65
CA ALA A 407 6.82 -14.03 -15.02
C ALA A 407 8.27 -14.35 -15.46
N LYS A 408 8.71 -15.61 -15.38
CA LYS A 408 10.13 -15.99 -15.59
C LYS A 408 10.67 -15.58 -16.96
N ASP A 409 9.96 -15.93 -18.03
CA ASP A 409 10.30 -15.52 -19.39
C ASP A 409 10.36 -13.98 -19.53
N THR A 410 9.38 -13.28 -18.97
CA THR A 410 9.35 -11.81 -18.99
C THR A 410 10.49 -11.19 -18.19
N PHE A 411 10.90 -11.82 -17.09
CA PHE A 411 12.05 -11.40 -16.30
C PHE A 411 13.34 -11.58 -17.09
N SER A 412 13.55 -12.73 -17.76
CA SER A 412 14.70 -12.93 -18.65
C SER A 412 14.77 -11.89 -19.78
N LYS A 413 13.64 -11.59 -20.43
CA LYS A 413 13.56 -10.51 -21.45
C LYS A 413 13.89 -9.12 -20.92
N LEU A 414 13.73 -8.90 -19.62
CA LEU A 414 14.14 -7.67 -18.96
C LEU A 414 15.64 -7.71 -18.60
N ASP A 415 16.15 -8.86 -18.15
CA ASP A 415 17.59 -9.09 -17.93
C ASP A 415 18.41 -8.79 -19.18
N ASP A 416 18.00 -9.32 -20.33
CA ASP A 416 18.70 -9.12 -21.60
C ASP A 416 18.76 -7.64 -21.97
N TYR A 417 17.63 -6.94 -21.80
CA TYR A 417 17.54 -5.51 -22.06
C TYR A 417 18.44 -4.69 -21.13
N ILE A 418 18.44 -5.01 -19.83
CA ILE A 418 19.29 -4.35 -18.84
C ILE A 418 20.76 -4.62 -19.13
N SER A 419 21.11 -5.87 -19.43
CA SER A 419 22.48 -6.30 -19.76
C SER A 419 23.00 -5.53 -20.96
N TRP A 420 22.21 -5.46 -22.05
CA TRP A 420 22.54 -4.66 -23.23
C TRP A 420 22.73 -3.18 -22.90
N LYS A 421 21.88 -2.60 -22.05
CA LYS A 421 22.02 -1.20 -21.61
C LYS A 421 23.30 -0.96 -20.81
N LEU A 422 23.64 -1.88 -19.90
CA LEU A 422 24.85 -1.82 -19.10
C LEU A 422 26.11 -1.87 -19.98
N VAL A 423 26.15 -2.80 -20.94
CA VAL A 423 27.26 -2.89 -21.91
C VAL A 423 27.44 -1.56 -22.65
N ARG A 424 26.35 -0.98 -23.18
CA ARG A 424 26.42 0.32 -23.89
C ARG A 424 26.86 1.47 -22.98
N TRP A 425 26.38 1.48 -21.74
CA TRP A 425 26.76 2.49 -20.77
C TRP A 425 28.25 2.40 -20.41
N CYS A 426 28.77 1.18 -20.18
CA CYS A 426 30.19 0.96 -19.92
C CYS A 426 31.07 1.35 -21.10
N LYS A 427 30.73 0.93 -22.33
CA LYS A 427 31.49 1.31 -23.54
C LYS A 427 31.55 2.82 -23.73
N ARG A 428 30.45 3.53 -23.43
CA ARG A 428 30.43 5.00 -23.45
C ARG A 428 31.31 5.62 -22.37
N ARG A 429 31.33 5.04 -21.17
CA ARG A 429 32.11 5.55 -20.03
C ARG A 429 33.61 5.32 -20.20
N TYR A 430 33.99 4.24 -20.86
CA TYR A 430 35.38 3.84 -21.06
C TYR A 430 35.70 3.74 -22.56
N PRO A 431 35.71 4.86 -23.31
CA PRO A 431 35.89 4.84 -24.76
C PRO A 431 37.28 4.34 -25.18
N GLN A 432 38.29 4.57 -24.34
CA GLN A 432 39.69 4.19 -24.58
C GLN A 432 40.05 2.79 -24.04
N LYS A 433 39.08 1.99 -23.59
CA LYS A 433 39.34 0.66 -23.04
C LYS A 433 38.66 -0.40 -23.87
N GLU A 434 39.38 -1.48 -24.13
CA GLU A 434 38.83 -2.64 -24.83
C GLU A 434 37.68 -3.28 -24.04
N TRP A 435 36.78 -3.95 -24.78
CA TRP A 435 35.67 -4.66 -24.16
C TRP A 435 36.13 -5.74 -23.18
N LYS A 436 37.27 -6.40 -23.43
CA LYS A 436 37.83 -7.41 -22.53
C LYS A 436 38.08 -6.83 -21.14
N TRP A 437 38.77 -5.69 -21.06
CA TRP A 437 39.04 -4.99 -19.81
C TRP A 437 37.75 -4.55 -19.09
N ILE A 438 36.79 -4.00 -19.84
CA ILE A 438 35.50 -3.57 -19.27
C ILE A 438 34.75 -4.76 -18.66
N LYS A 439 34.74 -5.89 -19.38
CA LYS A 439 34.10 -7.13 -18.94
C LYS A 439 34.74 -7.62 -17.65
N GLU A 440 36.05 -7.80 -17.62
CA GLU A 440 36.77 -8.29 -16.44
C GLU A 440 36.61 -7.38 -15.22
N LYS A 441 36.54 -6.06 -15.42
CA LYS A 441 36.42 -5.10 -14.33
C LYS A 441 35.01 -4.99 -13.73
N HIS A 442 33.97 -5.10 -14.56
CA HIS A 442 32.60 -4.76 -14.15
C HIS A 442 31.60 -5.90 -14.25
N PHE A 443 31.98 -7.02 -14.87
CA PHE A 443 31.13 -8.19 -15.04
C PHE A 443 31.85 -9.44 -14.52
N GLY A 444 31.15 -10.21 -13.70
CA GLY A 444 31.73 -11.44 -13.19
C GLY A 444 30.73 -12.26 -12.40
N CYS A 445 31.25 -13.31 -11.77
CA CYS A 445 30.52 -14.12 -10.81
C CYS A 445 30.59 -13.44 -9.43
N PHE A 446 29.61 -12.58 -9.13
CA PHE A 446 29.59 -11.80 -7.89
C PHE A 446 28.55 -12.27 -6.87
N CYS A 447 27.57 -13.07 -7.28
CA CYS A 447 26.52 -13.55 -6.38
C CYS A 447 26.91 -14.89 -5.74
N PRO A 448 27.09 -14.97 -4.41
CA PRO A 448 27.38 -16.23 -3.75
C PRO A 448 26.27 -17.27 -3.99
N GLY A 449 26.66 -18.49 -4.38
CA GLY A 449 25.76 -19.61 -4.67
C GLY A 449 25.07 -19.55 -6.03
N ARG A 450 25.55 -18.72 -6.96
CA ARG A 450 25.14 -18.73 -8.38
C ARG A 450 26.37 -18.62 -9.27
N GLU A 451 26.44 -19.45 -10.31
CA GLU A 451 27.53 -19.45 -11.30
C GLU A 451 27.28 -18.48 -12.46
N ASP A 452 26.43 -17.47 -12.26
CA ASP A 452 26.15 -16.44 -13.27
C ASP A 452 27.42 -15.62 -13.55
N THR A 453 28.07 -15.85 -14.70
CA THR A 453 29.34 -15.19 -15.07
C THR A 453 29.20 -13.76 -15.59
N ARG A 454 27.96 -13.30 -15.83
CA ARG A 454 27.64 -11.97 -16.39
C ARG A 454 26.80 -11.13 -15.42
N VAL A 455 27.26 -10.96 -14.18
CA VAL A 455 26.61 -10.08 -13.20
C VAL A 455 27.35 -8.76 -13.16
N PHE A 456 26.62 -7.64 -13.22
CA PHE A 456 27.22 -6.30 -13.19
C PHE A 456 27.48 -5.83 -11.76
N GLY A 457 28.70 -5.38 -11.48
CA GLY A 457 29.11 -4.82 -10.19
C GLY A 457 30.48 -5.29 -9.73
N SER A 458 30.60 -5.60 -8.45
CA SER A 458 31.77 -6.17 -7.78
C SER A 458 31.34 -7.25 -6.77
N LYS A 459 32.30 -7.93 -6.12
CA LYS A 459 32.04 -8.90 -5.04
C LYS A 459 31.30 -8.28 -3.86
N GLU A 460 31.48 -6.99 -3.60
CA GLU A 460 30.86 -6.26 -2.48
C GLU A 460 29.43 -5.82 -2.81
N GLN A 461 29.21 -5.37 -4.04
CA GLN A 461 27.92 -4.86 -4.47
C GLN A 461 27.69 -5.23 -5.93
N TYR A 462 26.54 -5.86 -6.20
CA TYR A 462 26.16 -6.26 -7.55
C TYR A 462 24.68 -5.98 -7.85
N LEU A 463 24.35 -5.82 -9.13
CA LEU A 463 22.99 -5.60 -9.60
C LEU A 463 22.27 -6.96 -9.71
N GLU A 464 21.19 -7.15 -8.95
CA GLU A 464 20.44 -8.41 -9.03
C GLU A 464 19.70 -8.52 -10.36
N LYS A 465 19.82 -9.69 -10.98
CA LYS A 465 19.08 -10.01 -12.20
C LYS A 465 17.60 -10.22 -11.91
N PRO A 466 16.67 -9.56 -12.63
CA PRO A 466 15.24 -9.84 -12.54
C PRO A 466 14.88 -11.34 -12.58
N SER A 467 15.53 -12.14 -13.44
CA SER A 467 15.28 -13.60 -13.54
C SER A 467 15.51 -14.38 -12.24
N TRP A 468 16.34 -13.87 -11.33
CA TRP A 468 16.59 -14.50 -10.03
C TRP A 468 15.40 -14.43 -9.07
N THR A 469 14.45 -13.52 -9.31
CA THR A 469 13.27 -13.34 -8.46
C THR A 469 12.46 -14.64 -8.39
N LYS A 470 12.24 -15.17 -7.19
CA LYS A 470 11.46 -16.41 -6.99
C LYS A 470 9.98 -16.13 -7.20
N ILE A 471 9.32 -16.97 -8.00
CA ILE A 471 7.86 -16.90 -8.13
C ILE A 471 7.23 -17.39 -6.82
N THR A 472 6.43 -16.53 -6.18
CA THR A 472 5.74 -16.84 -4.93
C THR A 472 4.26 -16.53 -5.07
N ARG A 473 3.41 -17.56 -5.06
CA ARG A 473 1.96 -17.40 -5.23
C ARG A 473 1.37 -16.58 -4.08
N HIS A 474 0.44 -15.69 -4.44
CA HIS A 474 -0.20 -14.79 -3.49
C HIS A 474 -1.35 -15.49 -2.78
N THR A 475 -1.41 -15.35 -1.46
CA THR A 475 -2.55 -15.83 -0.67
C THR A 475 -3.63 -14.76 -0.67
N LEU A 476 -4.82 -15.09 -1.18
CA LEU A 476 -5.97 -14.18 -1.22
C LEU A 476 -6.48 -13.83 0.19
N VAL A 477 -6.93 -12.60 0.40
CA VAL A 477 -7.72 -12.24 1.60
C VAL A 477 -9.04 -13.01 1.61
N THR A 478 -9.34 -13.67 2.73
CA THR A 478 -10.54 -14.47 2.86
C THR A 478 -11.78 -13.56 2.86
N HIS A 479 -12.63 -13.70 1.84
CA HIS A 479 -13.91 -13.01 1.65
C HIS A 479 -13.98 -11.56 2.19
N ASN A 480 -14.72 -11.31 3.27
CA ASN A 480 -14.96 -10.00 3.89
C ASN A 480 -14.08 -9.74 5.12
N TYR A 481 -12.96 -10.47 5.26
CA TYR A 481 -12.02 -10.24 6.35
C TYR A 481 -11.47 -8.82 6.25
N SER A 482 -11.46 -8.11 7.40
CA SER A 482 -10.94 -6.76 7.55
C SER A 482 -9.94 -6.68 8.71
N PRO A 483 -8.87 -5.88 8.63
CA PRO A 483 -7.96 -5.63 9.73
C PRO A 483 -8.62 -5.02 10.97
N ASP A 484 -9.80 -4.40 10.81
CA ASP A 484 -10.59 -3.83 11.91
C ASP A 484 -11.47 -4.89 12.62
N ASN A 485 -11.51 -6.13 12.13
CA ASN A 485 -12.17 -7.21 12.87
C ASN A 485 -11.26 -7.70 14.02
N PRO A 486 -11.67 -7.55 15.30
CA PRO A 486 -10.87 -7.97 16.45
C PRO A 486 -10.66 -9.50 16.52
N ASP A 487 -11.55 -10.31 15.95
CA ASP A 487 -11.47 -11.78 16.02
C ASP A 487 -10.43 -12.34 15.03
N LEU A 488 -9.99 -11.52 14.07
CA LEU A 488 -9.05 -11.89 13.01
C LEU A 488 -7.61 -11.41 13.26
N GLN A 489 -7.27 -11.05 14.50
CA GLN A 489 -5.94 -10.51 14.83
C GLN A 489 -4.81 -11.44 14.40
N GLU A 490 -4.92 -12.74 14.68
CA GLU A 490 -3.87 -13.70 14.33
C GLU A 490 -3.75 -13.91 12.82
N TYR A 491 -4.88 -13.93 12.09
CA TYR A 491 -4.90 -13.98 10.63
C TYR A 491 -4.11 -12.80 10.04
N TRP A 492 -4.40 -11.58 10.49
CA TRP A 492 -3.74 -10.38 10.01
C TRP A 492 -2.29 -10.28 10.46
N ARG A 493 -1.96 -10.75 11.67
CA ARG A 493 -0.57 -10.81 12.16
C ARG A 493 0.29 -11.70 11.25
N LYS A 494 -0.13 -12.95 11.01
CA LYS A 494 0.59 -13.89 10.11
C LYS A 494 0.72 -13.34 8.70
N ARG A 495 -0.35 -12.75 8.15
CA ARG A 495 -0.34 -12.15 6.80
C ARG A 495 0.64 -10.99 6.71
N LYS A 496 0.59 -10.07 7.68
CA LYS A 496 1.48 -8.91 7.79
C LYS A 496 2.94 -9.33 7.91
N GLU A 497 3.22 -10.35 8.71
CA GLU A 497 4.57 -10.91 8.88
C GLU A 497 5.13 -11.43 7.55
N ARG A 498 4.34 -12.24 6.80
CA ARG A 498 4.73 -12.74 5.47
C ARG A 498 4.99 -11.61 4.48
N GLN A 499 4.12 -10.61 4.43
CA GLN A 499 4.26 -9.47 3.53
C GLN A 499 5.48 -8.60 3.90
N SER A 500 5.72 -8.39 5.20
CA SER A 500 6.86 -7.60 5.67
C SER A 500 8.17 -8.32 5.40
N LYS A 501 8.23 -9.64 5.66
CA LYS A 501 9.37 -10.48 5.29
C LYS A 501 9.70 -10.37 3.80
N LYS A 502 8.69 -10.58 2.94
CA LYS A 502 8.85 -10.47 1.50
C LYS A 502 9.34 -9.08 1.07
N THR A 503 8.79 -8.02 1.66
CA THR A 503 9.18 -6.64 1.34
C THR A 503 10.61 -6.34 1.80
N ALA A 504 10.99 -6.81 2.99
CA ALA A 504 12.33 -6.65 3.55
C ALA A 504 13.37 -7.40 2.71
N GLU A 505 13.13 -8.67 2.40
CA GLU A 505 13.98 -9.49 1.52
C GLU A 505 14.10 -8.89 0.12
N GLY A 506 13.02 -8.28 -0.38
CA GLY A 506 12.98 -7.63 -1.69
C GLY A 506 13.50 -6.19 -1.72
N ARG A 507 13.95 -5.60 -0.61
CA ARG A 507 14.43 -4.20 -0.55
C ARG A 507 15.78 -4.06 0.13
N LEU A 508 16.02 -4.83 1.18
CA LEU A 508 17.26 -4.81 1.94
C LEU A 508 18.26 -5.85 1.40
N PRO A 509 19.57 -5.55 1.41
CA PRO A 509 20.60 -6.55 1.13
C PRO A 509 20.53 -7.76 2.08
N LYS A 510 21.05 -8.91 1.62
CA LYS A 510 21.25 -10.10 2.46
C LYS A 510 22.11 -9.73 3.68
N GLY A 511 21.71 -10.18 4.87
CA GLY A 511 22.37 -9.83 6.14
C GLY A 511 21.69 -8.65 6.84
N LYS A 512 21.49 -7.53 6.13
CA LYS A 512 20.73 -6.38 6.63
C LYS A 512 19.26 -6.70 6.88
N ASN A 513 18.66 -7.58 6.08
CA ASN A 513 17.30 -8.10 6.33
C ASN A 513 17.15 -8.85 7.66
N LYS A 514 18.22 -9.45 8.21
CA LYS A 514 18.19 -10.16 9.51
C LYS A 514 17.86 -9.20 10.66
N ILE A 515 18.34 -7.96 10.58
CA ILE A 515 18.05 -6.91 11.57
C ILE A 515 16.55 -6.63 11.58
N ALA A 516 15.94 -6.46 10.40
CA ALA A 516 14.50 -6.24 10.27
C ALA A 516 13.68 -7.45 10.77
N LEU A 517 14.14 -8.67 10.51
CA LEU A 517 13.52 -9.90 11.02
C LEU A 517 13.54 -9.97 12.56
N ARG A 518 14.65 -9.59 13.21
CA ARG A 518 14.78 -9.63 14.68
C ARG A 518 13.74 -8.76 15.38
N GLN A 519 13.45 -7.59 14.83
CA GLN A 519 12.42 -6.68 15.33
C GLN A 519 11.01 -6.96 14.76
N ASN A 520 10.79 -8.15 14.20
CA ASN A 520 9.52 -8.58 13.58
C ASN A 520 8.98 -7.58 12.54
N TYR A 521 9.88 -6.87 11.85
CA TYR A 521 9.57 -5.82 10.87
C TYR A 521 8.77 -4.64 11.43
N ILE A 522 8.83 -4.42 12.74
CA ILE A 522 8.16 -3.33 13.46
C ILE A 522 9.21 -2.30 13.87
N CYS A 523 8.88 -1.01 13.72
CA CYS A 523 9.69 0.08 14.26
C CYS A 523 9.60 0.07 15.79
N PRO A 524 10.71 -0.06 16.52
CA PRO A 524 10.71 -0.15 17.98
C PRO A 524 10.24 1.14 18.65
N TYR A 525 10.38 2.29 17.98
CA TYR A 525 9.95 3.59 18.49
C TYR A 525 8.42 3.77 18.41
N CYS A 526 7.83 3.75 17.22
CA CYS A 526 6.40 4.02 17.04
C CYS A 526 5.49 2.79 17.06
N GLY A 527 6.05 1.57 17.07
CA GLY A 527 5.31 0.31 17.06
C GLY A 527 4.56 0.00 15.76
N GLN A 528 4.76 0.80 14.71
CA GLN A 528 4.20 0.55 13.38
C GLN A 528 5.13 -0.31 12.52
N GLN A 529 4.59 -0.96 11.50
CA GLN A 529 5.40 -1.73 10.55
C GLN A 529 6.35 -0.82 9.78
N LEU A 530 7.57 -1.28 9.54
CA LEU A 530 8.59 -0.54 8.78
C LEU A 530 8.15 -0.24 7.33
N GLY A 531 7.40 -1.17 6.73
CA GLY A 531 6.74 -0.95 5.44
C GLY A 531 7.68 -0.57 4.29
N ASP A 532 7.71 0.72 3.96
CA ASP A 532 8.53 1.27 2.87
C ASP A 532 9.99 1.44 3.32
N TYR A 533 10.79 0.41 3.06
CA TYR A 533 12.22 0.38 3.39
C TYR A 533 13.07 1.47 2.70
N ASN A 534 12.51 2.26 1.78
CA ASN A 534 13.19 3.46 1.27
C ASN A 534 13.17 4.63 2.27
N LYS A 535 12.31 4.57 3.30
CA LYS A 535 12.13 5.60 4.34
C LYS A 535 12.46 5.06 5.74
N VAL A 536 13.35 4.08 5.78
CA VAL A 536 13.75 3.38 6.99
C VAL A 536 15.25 3.56 7.15
N HIS A 537 15.66 4.06 8.32
CA HIS A 537 17.04 4.30 8.67
C HIS A 537 17.54 3.22 9.61
N LEU A 538 18.80 2.84 9.42
CA LEU A 538 19.52 2.00 10.35
C LEU A 538 20.07 2.90 11.46
N HIS A 539 19.74 2.57 12.70
CA HIS A 539 20.06 3.34 13.88
C HIS A 539 20.86 2.49 14.88
N HIS A 540 21.81 3.12 15.55
CA HIS A 540 22.55 2.53 16.65
C HIS A 540 21.79 2.73 17.95
N ILE A 541 21.61 1.67 18.73
CA ILE A 541 20.97 1.76 20.04
C ILE A 541 21.88 2.57 20.95
N VAL A 542 23.11 2.11 21.16
CA VAL A 542 24.16 2.92 21.76
C VAL A 542 24.84 3.71 20.65
N PRO A 543 24.81 5.06 20.66
CA PRO A 543 25.49 5.89 19.67
C PRO A 543 26.99 5.63 19.60
N LYS A 544 27.61 5.84 18.42
CA LYS A 544 29.05 5.61 18.22
C LYS A 544 29.93 6.47 19.13
N GLU A 545 29.56 7.74 19.28
CA GLU A 545 30.16 8.70 20.22
C GLU A 545 30.17 8.21 21.67
N HIS A 546 29.22 7.34 22.05
CA HIS A 546 29.10 6.74 23.38
C HIS A 546 29.63 5.28 23.40
N GLY A 547 30.58 4.94 22.52
CA GLY A 547 31.20 3.60 22.46
C GLY A 547 30.38 2.53 21.70
N GLY A 548 29.30 2.93 21.03
CA GLY A 548 28.44 2.05 20.25
C GLY A 548 29.13 1.44 19.03
N GLN A 549 29.12 0.12 18.92
CA GLN A 549 29.75 -0.59 17.80
C GLN A 549 28.78 -0.86 16.64
N ASP A 550 29.30 -1.02 15.42
CA ASP A 550 28.56 -1.45 14.21
C ASP A 550 28.21 -2.96 14.24
N LYS A 551 27.78 -3.46 15.39
CA LYS A 551 27.45 -4.87 15.61
C LYS A 551 25.95 -5.11 15.46
N TYR A 552 25.60 -6.31 15.00
CA TYR A 552 24.21 -6.74 14.81
C TYR A 552 23.32 -6.42 16.02
N ASN A 553 23.78 -6.66 17.25
CA ASN A 553 23.04 -6.43 18.50
C ASN A 553 22.80 -4.95 18.84
N ASN A 554 23.58 -4.04 18.26
CA ASN A 554 23.46 -2.60 18.48
C ASN A 554 22.69 -1.87 17.36
N LEU A 555 22.25 -2.58 16.32
CA LEU A 555 21.63 -1.97 15.14
C LEU A 555 20.13 -2.27 15.04
N VAL A 556 19.31 -1.26 14.80
CA VAL A 556 17.85 -1.39 14.61
C VAL A 556 17.36 -0.53 13.47
N TYR A 557 16.27 -0.96 12.83
CA TYR A 557 15.60 -0.14 11.83
C TYR A 557 14.51 0.70 12.46
N VAL A 558 14.48 1.98 12.13
CA VAL A 558 13.44 2.93 12.51
C VAL A 558 12.96 3.70 11.28
N HIS A 559 11.74 4.21 11.29
CA HIS A 559 11.31 5.14 10.24
C HIS A 559 12.20 6.38 10.27
N GLU A 560 12.47 6.98 9.11
CA GLU A 560 13.23 8.24 8.96
C GLU A 560 12.78 9.32 9.96
N GLU A 561 11.48 9.54 10.09
CA GLU A 561 10.92 10.54 11.01
C GLU A 561 11.07 10.14 12.49
N CYS A 562 11.01 8.83 12.79
CA CYS A 562 11.30 8.34 14.15
C CYS A 562 12.78 8.52 14.48
N HIS A 563 13.67 8.33 13.49
CA HIS A 563 15.10 8.54 13.64
C HIS A 563 15.40 9.99 14.03
N HIS A 564 14.82 10.96 13.31
CA HIS A 564 14.98 12.39 13.64
C HIS A 564 14.46 12.71 15.04
N THR A 565 13.33 12.12 15.44
CA THR A 565 12.77 12.31 16.79
C THR A 565 13.67 11.76 17.88
N ILE A 566 14.29 10.59 17.65
CA ILE A 566 15.23 9.99 18.61
C ILE A 566 16.44 10.91 18.84
N HIS A 567 17.00 11.47 17.76
CA HIS A 567 18.12 12.42 17.87
C HIS A 567 17.71 13.73 18.55
N ALA A 568 16.52 14.26 18.23
CA ALA A 568 16.00 15.50 18.82
C ALA A 568 15.76 15.39 20.34
N LEU A 569 15.36 14.21 20.84
CA LEU A 569 15.14 13.96 22.27
C LEU A 569 16.39 13.48 23.02
N GLY A 570 17.53 13.38 22.34
CA GLY A 570 18.74 12.75 22.84
C GLY A 570 18.68 11.23 22.69
N ALA A 571 19.58 10.68 21.86
CA ALA A 571 19.60 9.24 21.59
C ALA A 571 19.84 8.42 22.87
N THR A 572 20.55 8.95 23.86
CA THR A 572 20.85 8.31 25.15
C THR A 572 19.71 8.39 26.17
N ASN A 573 18.59 9.03 25.85
CA ASN A 573 17.43 9.13 26.75
C ASN A 573 16.99 7.73 27.25
N PRO A 574 16.89 7.50 28.57
CA PRO A 574 16.59 6.18 29.14
C PRO A 574 15.30 5.56 28.62
N GLU A 575 14.26 6.37 28.38
CA GLU A 575 12.98 5.87 27.87
C GLU A 575 13.09 5.42 26.41
N ILE A 576 13.86 6.15 25.59
CA ILE A 576 14.13 5.79 24.20
C ILE A 576 14.96 4.52 24.15
N GLN A 577 16.05 4.45 24.92
CA GLN A 577 16.89 3.27 25.04
C GLN A 577 16.06 2.04 25.40
N LYS A 578 15.23 2.15 26.46
CA LYS A 578 14.30 1.08 26.85
C LYS A 578 13.41 0.64 25.69
N ARG A 579 12.79 1.58 24.96
CA ARG A 579 11.94 1.27 23.79
C ARG A 579 12.71 0.57 22.67
N LEU A 580 13.96 0.97 22.41
CA LEU A 580 14.82 0.34 21.41
C LEU A 580 15.22 -1.08 21.81
N TYR A 581 15.63 -1.30 23.07
CA TYR A 581 15.99 -2.61 23.61
C TYR A 581 14.80 -3.58 23.66
N GLU A 582 13.63 -3.13 24.11
CA GLU A 582 12.41 -3.94 24.11
C GLU A 582 12.02 -4.42 22.71
N GLY A 583 12.29 -3.60 21.68
CA GLY A 583 12.01 -3.92 20.29
C GLY A 583 12.92 -5.01 19.69
N ILE A 584 13.99 -5.39 20.37
CA ILE A 584 14.92 -6.45 19.95
C ILE A 584 14.44 -7.85 20.38
N LYS A 585 13.49 -7.95 21.33
CA LYS A 585 13.12 -9.23 21.94
C LYS A 585 12.72 -10.29 20.89
N THR A 586 13.51 -11.35 20.84
CA THR A 586 13.33 -12.54 20.00
C THR A 586 11.94 -13.17 20.23
N PRO A 587 11.26 -13.69 19.19
CA PRO A 587 10.03 -14.47 19.40
C PRO A 587 10.31 -15.67 20.32
N PRO A 588 9.35 -16.08 21.16
CA PRO A 588 9.51 -17.28 21.98
C PRO A 588 9.80 -18.47 21.07
N LYS A 589 10.89 -19.20 21.34
CA LYS A 589 11.18 -20.46 20.68
C LYS A 589 10.04 -21.43 21.04
N ASN A 590 9.18 -21.77 20.07
CA ASN A 590 8.34 -22.95 20.17
C ASN A 590 9.26 -24.18 20.17
N ARG A 591 9.82 -24.51 21.33
CA ARG A 591 10.56 -25.75 21.55
C ARG A 591 9.50 -26.85 21.74
N LYS A 592 9.06 -27.47 20.64
CA LYS A 592 8.59 -28.85 20.74
C LYS A 592 9.80 -29.67 21.18
N GLN A 593 9.90 -29.94 22.48
CA GLN A 593 10.78 -31.00 22.97
C GLN A 593 10.25 -32.29 22.33
N LYS A 594 11.01 -32.86 21.38
CA LYS A 594 10.88 -34.28 21.07
C LYS A 594 11.45 -35.04 22.28
N PRO A 595 10.79 -36.09 22.78
CA PRO A 595 11.40 -36.98 23.77
C PRO A 595 12.69 -37.57 23.17
N LYS A 596 13.76 -37.59 23.96
CA LYS A 596 14.99 -38.31 23.61
C LYS A 596 14.65 -39.80 23.53
N GLY A 597 14.66 -40.36 22.32
CA GLY A 597 14.68 -41.81 22.14
C GLY A 597 16.00 -42.37 22.66
N THR A 598 15.90 -43.31 23.58
CA THR A 598 16.95 -44.21 24.06
C THR A 598 17.63 -44.90 22.88
N LYS A 599 18.97 -44.91 22.87
CA LYS A 599 19.78 -45.69 21.91
C LYS A 599 19.63 -47.19 22.22
N PRO A 600 19.43 -48.08 21.23
CA PRO A 600 19.61 -49.51 21.44
C PRO A 600 21.10 -49.85 21.56
N GLY A 601 21.40 -50.79 22.45
CA GLY A 601 22.73 -51.23 22.82
C GLY A 601 23.53 -51.90 21.69
N ARG A 602 24.85 -51.80 21.86
CA ARG A 602 25.92 -52.42 21.07
C ARG A 602 25.78 -53.95 21.17
N ARG A 603 25.68 -54.65 20.04
CA ARG A 603 25.83 -56.12 20.01
C ARG A 603 27.30 -56.46 20.20
N GLU A 604 27.57 -57.24 21.24
CA GLU A 604 28.84 -57.92 21.49
C GLU A 604 29.07 -58.99 20.40
N LYS A 605 30.32 -59.06 19.92
CA LYS A 605 30.81 -60.17 19.11
C LYS A 605 31.27 -61.26 20.08
N GLY A 606 30.56 -62.37 20.11
CA GLY A 606 31.04 -63.63 20.69
C GLY A 606 31.91 -64.37 19.67
N CYS A 607 33.06 -64.84 20.12
CA CYS A 607 33.97 -65.75 19.44
C CYS A 607 33.55 -67.22 19.74
N THR A 608 34.16 -68.19 19.03
CA THR A 608 34.14 -69.67 19.21
C THR A 608 32.86 -70.38 18.74
N GLU A 609 32.86 -71.45 17.93
CA GLU A 609 33.89 -72.36 17.36
C GLU A 609 33.67 -72.57 15.86
#